data_AF-A0A519Y3E8-F1
#
_entry.id   AF-A0A519Y3E8-F1
#
_cell.length_a   1.000
_cell.length_b   1.000
_cell.length_c   1.000
_cell.angle_alpha   90.00
_cell.angle_beta   90.00
_cell.angle_gamma   90.00
#
_symmetry.space_group_name_H-M   'P 1'
#
loop_
_entity.id
_entity.type
_entity.pdbx_description
1 polymer ?
#
loop_
_entity_poly.entity_id
_entity_poly.type
_entity_poly.pdbx_seq_one_letter_code
_entity_poly.pdbx_strand_id
1 'polypeptide(L)' 'MKKFTKLTSAVVPLNIENIDTDQIIPARFLKATTREGFGENLFRDWRYENNNQPKTDFVLN' A
#
# COMPACT_ATOMS: atom_id res chain seq x y z
N MET A 1 -11.87 -1.95 19.24
CA MET A 1 -12.25 -1.34 17.95
C MET A 1 -12.59 0.13 18.19
N LYS A 2 -12.16 1.04 17.30
CA LYS A 2 -12.58 2.45 17.37
C LYS A 2 -13.93 2.60 16.65
N LYS A 3 -14.87 3.33 17.26
CA LYS A 3 -16.16 3.62 16.63
C LYS A 3 -15.93 4.48 15.39
N PHE A 4 -16.38 4.01 14.23
CA PHE A 4 -16.39 4.79 13.00
C PHE A 4 -17.71 5.58 12.93
N THR A 5 -17.65 6.90 12.75
CA THR A 5 -18.85 7.75 12.71
C THR A 5 -18.96 8.47 11.37
N LYS A 6 -18.00 9.34 11.06
CA LYS A 6 -17.93 10.09 9.81
C LYS A 6 -16.47 10.37 9.48
N LEU A 7 -16.09 10.17 8.22
CA LEU A 7 -14.79 10.52 7.68
C LEU A 7 -15.01 11.38 6.43
N THR A 8 -14.41 12.57 6.40
CA THR A 8 -14.30 13.41 5.21
C THR A 8 -12.82 13.51 4.88
N SER A 9 -12.42 13.02 3.72
CA SER A 9 -11.02 12.99 3.28
C SER A 9 -10.95 13.03 1.76
N ALA A 10 -9.77 13.37 1.22
CA ALA A 10 -9.46 13.15 -0.18
C ALA A 10 -9.45 11.65 -0.50
N VAL A 11 -9.74 11.32 -1.76
CA VAL A 11 -9.74 9.96 -2.30
C VAL A 11 -8.69 9.84 -3.39
N VAL A 12 -8.14 8.64 -3.55
CA VAL A 12 -7.21 8.31 -4.63
C VAL A 12 -7.83 7.19 -5.47
N PRO A 13 -8.15 7.43 -6.76
CA PRO A 13 -8.73 6.41 -7.62
C PRO A 13 -7.64 5.42 -8.06
N LEU A 14 -7.91 4.13 -7.90
CA LEU A 14 -7.04 3.04 -8.36
C LEU A 14 -7.83 2.15 -9.31
N ASN A 15 -7.69 2.40 -10.61
CA ASN A 15 -8.48 1.73 -11.65
C ASN A 15 -7.85 0.40 -12.08
N ILE A 16 -7.75 -0.53 -11.13
CA ILE A 16 -7.17 -1.86 -11.32
C ILE A 16 -8.16 -2.88 -10.75
N GLU A 17 -8.56 -3.85 -11.56
CA GLU A 17 -9.42 -4.94 -11.13
C GLU A 17 -8.60 -6.09 -10.53
N ASN A 18 -9.25 -6.91 -9.69
CA ASN A 18 -8.67 -8.14 -9.14
C ASN A 18 -7.36 -7.92 -8.36
N ILE A 19 -7.30 -6.86 -7.56
CA ILE A 19 -6.16 -6.59 -6.69
C ILE A 19 -6.02 -7.73 -5.67
N ASP A 20 -4.91 -8.47 -5.73
CA ASP A 20 -4.63 -9.61 -4.85
C ASP A 20 -3.85 -9.22 -3.58
N THR A 21 -3.66 -10.17 -2.67
CA THR A 21 -2.98 -9.93 -1.39
C THR A 21 -1.50 -9.60 -1.53
N ASP A 22 -0.79 -10.20 -2.49
CA ASP A 22 0.63 -9.93 -2.73
C ASP A 22 0.83 -8.56 -3.39
N GLN A 23 -0.13 -8.10 -4.19
CA GLN A 23 -0.15 -6.75 -4.73
C GLN A 23 -0.37 -5.70 -3.64
N ILE A 24 -1.30 -5.94 -2.70
CA ILE A 24 -1.50 -5.06 -1.55
C ILE A 24 -0.25 -5.03 -0.67
N ILE A 25 0.32 -6.19 -0.36
CA ILE A 25 1.57 -6.30 0.37
C ILE A 25 2.27 -7.63 0.04
N PRO A 26 3.48 -7.60 -0.54
CA PRO A 26 4.16 -8.83 -0.88
C PRO A 26 4.54 -9.67 0.36
N ALA A 27 4.38 -11.00 0.27
CA ALA A 27 4.64 -11.93 1.36
C ALA A 27 6.05 -11.81 1.99
N ARG A 28 7.05 -11.33 1.23
CA ARG A 28 8.42 -11.11 1.72
C ARG A 28 8.52 -10.10 2.87
N PHE A 29 7.55 -9.20 3.01
CA PHE A 29 7.48 -8.24 4.11
C PHE A 29 6.71 -8.75 5.33
N LEU A 30 6.02 -9.89 5.22
CA LEU A 30 5.23 -10.48 6.31
C LEU A 30 6.07 -11.26 7.33
N LYS A 31 7.39 -11.23 7.20
CA LYS A 31 8.34 -11.85 8.15
C LYS A 31 8.63 -10.96 9.36
N ALA A 32 8.12 -9.72 9.38
CA ALA A 32 8.30 -8.81 10.50
C ALA A 32 7.58 -9.34 11.75
N THR A 33 8.27 -9.26 12.90
CA THR A 33 7.71 -9.65 14.21
C THR A 33 6.87 -8.53 14.83
N THR A 34 6.99 -7.29 14.32
CA THR A 34 6.25 -6.12 14.78
C THR A 34 5.27 -5.65 13.69
N ARG A 35 4.24 -4.90 14.11
CA ARG A 35 3.22 -4.33 13.21
C ARG A 35 3.63 -2.98 12.59
N GLU A 36 4.85 -2.54 12.85
CA GLU A 36 5.35 -1.24 12.41
C GLU A 36 5.90 -1.33 10.99
N GLY A 37 5.84 -0.24 10.23
CA GLY A 37 6.45 -0.15 8.90
C GLY A 37 5.71 -0.88 7.77
N PHE A 38 4.58 -1.55 8.04
CA PHE A 38 3.78 -2.20 6.99
C PHE A 38 3.20 -1.21 5.98
N GLY A 39 2.89 0.02 6.40
CA GLY A 39 2.40 1.07 5.50
C GLY A 39 3.39 1.48 4.41
N GLU A 40 4.70 1.40 4.69
CA GLU A 40 5.76 1.69 3.71
C GLU A 40 5.86 0.62 2.61
N ASN A 41 5.30 -0.57 2.88
CA ASN A 41 5.29 -1.70 1.97
C ASN A 41 3.93 -1.92 1.30
N LEU A 42 2.94 -1.07 1.58
CA LEU A 42 1.66 -1.07 0.87
C LEU A 42 1.91 -0.85 -0.62
N PHE A 43 1.39 -1.71 -1.49
CA PHE A 43 1.60 -1.66 -2.94
C PHE A 43 3.08 -1.58 -3.34
N ARG A 44 3.98 -2.27 -2.62
CA ARG A 44 5.44 -2.10 -2.79
C ARG A 44 5.90 -2.17 -4.24
N ASP A 45 5.44 -3.18 -4.99
CA ASP A 45 5.88 -3.45 -6.36
C ASP A 45 5.30 -2.44 -7.37
N TRP A 46 4.21 -1.73 -7.00
CA TRP A 46 3.63 -0.66 -7.80
C TRP A 46 4.16 0.72 -7.40
N ARG A 47 4.53 0.91 -6.12
CA ARG A 47 5.04 2.19 -5.62
C ARG A 47 6.52 2.39 -5.87
N TYR A 48 7.33 1.34 -5.93
CA TYR A 48 8.78 1.48 -5.95
C TYR A 48 9.43 0.70 -7.10
N GLU A 49 10.50 1.28 -7.63
CA GLU A 49 11.45 0.62 -8.51
C GLU A 49 12.39 -0.32 -7.72
N ASN A 50 13.12 -1.18 -8.43
CA ASN A 50 14.08 -2.10 -7.83
C ASN A 50 15.21 -1.41 -7.04
N ASN A 51 15.50 -0.14 -7.36
CA ASN A 51 16.46 0.70 -6.64
C ASN A 51 15.82 1.47 -5.47
N ASN A 52 14.60 1.10 -5.05
CA ASN A 52 13.79 1.74 -4.02
C ASN A 52 13.37 3.19 -4.31
N GLN A 53 13.48 3.67 -5.55
CA GLN A 53 12.92 4.97 -5.92
C GLN A 53 11.41 4.89 -6.13
N PRO A 54 10.62 5.91 -5.72
CA PRO A 54 9.20 5.93 -5.96
C PRO A 54 8.91 6.07 -7.45
N LYS A 55 7.97 5.27 -7.95
CA LYS A 55 7.49 5.36 -9.34
C LYS A 55 6.62 6.60 -9.52
N THR A 56 6.93 7.45 -10.49
CA THR A 56 6.22 8.73 -10.70
C THR A 56 4.84 8.57 -11.32
N ASP A 57 4.54 7.41 -11.91
CA ASP A 57 3.28 7.07 -12.56
C ASP A 57 2.26 6.42 -11.61
N PHE A 58 2.68 6.03 -10.40
CA PHE A 58 1.78 5.42 -9.44
C PHE A 58 1.05 6.46 -8.60
N VAL A 59 -0.28 6.38 -8.60
CA VAL A 59 -1.21 7.41 -8.08
C VAL A 59 -1.09 7.69 -6.56
N LEU A 60 -0.41 6.83 -5.79
CA LEU A 60 -0.20 7.01 -4.35
C LEU A 60 1.20 7.54 -3.98
N ASN A 61 2.04 7.88 -4.96
CA ASN A 61 3.33 8.52 -4.76
C ASN A 61 3.23 10.04 -5.00
#